data_AF-A0A4R1Q6I4-F1
#
_entry.id   AF-A0A4R1Q6I4-F1
#
_cell.length_a   1.000
_cell.length_b   1.000
_cell.length_c   1.000
_cell.angle_alpha   90.00
_cell.angle_beta   90.00
_cell.angle_gamma   90.00
#
_symmetry.space_group_name_H-M   'P 1'
#
loop_
_entity.id
_entity.type
_entity.pdbx_description
1 polymer ?
#
loop_
_entity_poly.entity_id
_entity_poly.type
_entity_poly.pdbx_seq_one_letter_code
_entity_poly.pdbx_strand_id
1 'polypeptide(L)' 'MKHETKEKMKTWVLIVMIITLVGSFVLFFLGYYMTAFVVGGIFMFLAIFLGQWYSFKNADYLYGIKDKNRR' A
#
# COMPACT_ATOMS: atom_id res chain seq x y z
N MET A 1 1.16 -23.74 -0.76
CA MET A 1 0.21 -23.06 -1.67
C MET A 1 -0.45 -21.78 -1.13
N LYS A 2 -0.59 -21.51 0.18
CA LYS A 2 -1.21 -20.25 0.69
C LYS A 2 -0.26 -19.03 0.83
N HIS A 3 1.06 -19.25 0.81
CA HIS A 3 2.06 -18.18 0.97
C HIS A 3 2.33 -17.42 -0.33
N GLU A 4 2.46 -18.14 -1.45
CA GLU A 4 2.73 -17.55 -2.78
C GLU A 4 1.62 -16.60 -3.24
N THR A 5 0.35 -16.90 -2.92
CA THR A 5 -0.78 -16.04 -3.28
C THR A 5 -0.72 -14.70 -2.54
N LYS A 6 -0.24 -14.68 -1.29
CA LYS A 6 -0.13 -13.46 -0.49
C LYS A 6 0.96 -12.52 -1.01
N GLU A 7 2.08 -13.07 -1.49
CA GLU A 7 3.15 -12.26 -2.09
C GLU A 7 2.75 -11.70 -3.44
N LYS A 8 2.13 -12.52 -4.31
CA LYS A 8 1.59 -12.05 -5.59
C LYS A 8 0.57 -10.92 -5.40
N MET A 9 -0.28 -11.02 -4.38
CA MET A 9 -1.25 -9.98 -4.06
C MET A 9 -0.59 -8.67 -3.59
N LYS A 10 0.48 -8.75 -2.78
CA LYS A 10 1.26 -7.56 -2.39
C LYS A 10 1.89 -6.87 -3.61
N THR A 11 2.49 -7.64 -4.51
CA THR A 11 3.09 -7.11 -5.74
C THR A 11 2.04 -6.43 -6.61
N TRP A 12 0.86 -7.03 -6.75
CA TRP A 12 -0.24 -6.47 -7.54
C TRP A 12 -0.73 -5.13 -6.97
N VAL A 13 -0.89 -5.04 -5.63
CA VAL A 13 -1.31 -3.79 -4.99
C VAL A 13 -0.24 -2.70 -5.12
N LEU A 14 1.05 -3.04 -5.03
CA LEU A 14 2.15 -2.10 -5.28
C LEU A 14 2.13 -1.55 -6.71
N ILE A 15 1.90 -2.42 -7.71
CA ILE A 15 1.78 -2.01 -9.10
C ILE A 15 0.61 -1.04 -9.27
N VAL A 16 -0.56 -1.37 -8.70
CA VAL A 16 -1.73 -0.49 -8.75
C VAL A 16 -1.43 0.86 -8.12
N MET A 17 -0.77 0.90 -6.96
CA MET A 17 -0.38 2.14 -6.28
C MET A 17 0.51 3.03 -7.18
N ILE A 18 1.54 2.44 -7.80
CA ILE A 18 2.46 3.17 -8.68
C ILE A 18 1.71 3.73 -9.90
N ILE A 19 0.86 2.91 -10.54
CA ILE A 19 0.08 3.34 -11.71
C ILE A 19 -0.89 4.47 -11.34
N THR A 20 -1.59 4.37 -10.21
CA THR A 20 -2.51 5.44 -9.76
C THR A 20 -1.77 6.73 -9.42
N LEU A 21 -0.56 6.64 -8.84
CA LEU A 21 0.26 7.80 -8.52
C LEU A 21 0.75 8.50 -9.79
N VAL A 22 1.34 7.74 -10.71
CA VAL A 22 1.81 8.27 -12.00
C VAL A 22 0.64 8.81 -12.82
N GLY A 23 -0.49 8.10 -12.83
CA GLY A 23 -1.71 8.55 -13.48
C GLY A 23 -2.21 9.89 -12.92
N SER A 24 -2.29 10.02 -11.59
CA SER A 24 -2.65 11.29 -10.94
C SER A 24 -1.71 12.42 -11.34
N PHE A 25 -0.41 12.14 -11.42
CA PHE A 25 0.60 13.11 -11.82
C PHE A 25 0.40 13.55 -13.28
N VAL A 26 0.23 12.60 -14.21
CA VAL A 26 -0.02 12.90 -15.63
C VAL A 26 -1.32 13.69 -15.82
N LEU A 27 -2.41 13.32 -15.13
CA LEU A 27 -3.69 14.05 -15.21
C LEU A 27 -3.55 15.50 -14.73
N PHE A 28 -2.69 15.75 -13.76
CA PHE A 28 -2.39 17.09 -13.28
C PHE A 28 -1.73 17.95 -14.38
N PHE A 29 -0.77 17.39 -15.12
CA PHE A 29 -0.13 18.09 -16.26
C PHE A 29 -1.05 18.27 -17.47
N LEU A 30 -2.03 17.38 -17.67
CA LEU A 30 -3.05 17.56 -18.71
C LEU A 30 -4.08 18.66 -18.38
N GLY A 31 -4.01 19.26 -17.19
CA GLY A 31 -4.93 20.33 -16.76
C GLY A 31 -6.25 19.82 -16.20
N TYR A 32 -6.39 18.50 -16.01
CA TYR A 32 -7.54 17.89 -15.36
C TYR A 32 -7.42 17.91 -13.84
N TYR A 33 -7.35 19.10 -13.25
CA TYR A 33 -7.02 19.29 -11.83
C TYR A 33 -8.02 18.63 -10.86
N MET A 34 -9.32 18.66 -11.16
CA MET A 34 -10.33 18.03 -10.30
C MET A 34 -10.19 16.50 -10.26
N THR A 35 -10.05 15.85 -11.42
CA THR A 35 -9.88 14.38 -11.47
C THR A 35 -8.51 13.97 -10.96
N ALA A 36 -7.45 14.75 -11.21
CA ALA A 36 -6.14 14.52 -10.58
C ALA A 36 -6.23 14.57 -9.06
N PHE A 37 -6.96 15.54 -8.49
CA PHE A 37 -7.14 15.66 -7.05
C PHE A 37 -7.92 14.48 -6.46
N VAL A 38 -9.00 14.04 -7.13
CA VAL A 38 -9.77 12.86 -6.70
C VAL A 38 -8.92 11.59 -6.77
N VAL A 39 -8.20 11.37 -7.87
CA VAL A 39 -7.34 10.18 -8.06
C VAL A 39 -6.19 10.18 -7.06
N GLY A 40 -5.54 11.33 -6.83
CA GLY A 40 -4.51 11.49 -5.81
C GLY A 40 -5.03 11.28 -4.39
N GLY A 41 -6.24 11.74 -4.09
CA GLY A 41 -6.91 11.49 -2.81
C GLY A 41 -7.21 10.00 -2.57
N ILE A 42 -7.69 9.29 -3.61
CA ILE A 42 -7.90 7.84 -3.55
C ILE A 42 -6.57 7.11 -3.31
N PHE A 43 -5.51 7.52 -4.00
CA PHE A 43 -4.17 6.99 -3.77
C PHE A 43 -3.71 7.19 -2.32
N MET A 44 -3.90 8.40 -1.78
CA MET A 44 -3.52 8.74 -0.40
C MET A 44 -4.26 7.86 0.61
N PHE A 45 -5.57 7.66 0.41
CA PHE A 45 -6.37 6.79 1.28
C PHE A 45 -5.89 5.34 1.25
N LEU A 46 -5.64 4.80 0.06
CA LEU A 46 -5.08 3.46 -0.12
C LEU A 46 -3.70 3.33 0.52
N ALA A 47 -2.83 4.34 0.36
CA ALA A 47 -1.49 4.36 0.94
C ALA A 47 -1.54 4.30 2.47
N ILE A 48 -2.42 5.08 3.11
CA ILE A 48 -2.59 5.08 4.57
C ILE A 48 -3.10 3.73 5.04
N PHE A 49 -4.14 3.18 4.39
CA PHE A 49 -4.72 1.89 4.75
C PHE A 49 -3.69 0.76 4.65
N LEU A 50 -2.92 0.72 3.55
CA LEU A 50 -1.85 -0.25 3.39
C LEU A 50 -0.72 -0.07 4.40
N GLY A 51 -0.33 1.18 4.67
CA GLY A 51 0.69 1.49 5.67
C GLY A 51 0.31 0.98 7.06
N GLN A 52 -0.94 1.20 7.47
CA GLN A 52 -1.45 0.68 8.74
C GLN A 52 -1.52 -0.86 8.76
N TRP A 53 -2.02 -1.48 7.68
CA TRP A 53 -2.07 -2.94 7.57
C TRP A 53 -0.68 -3.59 7.64
N TYR A 54 0.31 -2.98 6.99
CA TYR A 54 1.69 -3.47 7.02
C TYR A 54 2.32 -3.25 8.40
N SER A 55 2.10 -2.09 9.01
CA SER A 55 2.59 -1.76 10.35
C SER A 55 2.03 -2.70 11.42
N PHE A 56 0.73 -3.00 11.37
CA PHE A 56 0.08 -3.96 12.28
C PHE A 56 0.71 -5.35 12.19
N LYS A 57 0.95 -5.85 10.97
CA LYS A 57 1.64 -7.13 10.79
C LYS A 57 3.07 -7.09 11.32
N ASN A 58 3.80 -6.00 11.07
CA ASN A 58 5.18 -5.88 11.53
C ASN A 58 5.28 -5.84 13.06
N ALA A 59 4.31 -5.22 13.74
CA ALA A 59 4.20 -5.23 15.19
C ALA A 59 3.99 -6.65 15.72
N ASP A 60 3.08 -7.43 15.12
CA ASP A 60 2.87 -8.84 15.47
C ASP A 60 4.13 -9.70 15.26
N TYR A 61 4.88 -9.46 14.18
CA TYR A 61 6.17 -10.15 13.95
C TYR A 61 7.21 -9.82 15.04
N LEU A 62 7.30 -8.56 15.49
CA LEU A 62 8.22 -8.16 16.54
C LEU A 62 7.80 -8.69 17.93
N TYR A 63 6.50 -8.71 18.22
CA TYR A 63 5.97 -9.27 19.47
C TYR A 63 6.17 -10.79 19.54
N GLY A 64 5.96 -11.52 18.43
CA GLY A 64 6.20 -12.97 18.38
C GLY A 64 7.68 -13.37 18.54
N ILE A 65 8.61 -12.53 18.07
CA ILE A 65 10.06 -12.76 18.28
C ILE A 65 10.46 -12.47 19.73
N LYS A 66 9.87 -11.44 20.36
CA LYS A 66 10.17 -11.06 21.74
C LYS A 66 9.72 -12.11 22.76
N ASP A 67 8.63 -12.83 22.47
CA ASP A 67 8.14 -13.91 23.32
C ASP A 67 8.94 -15.22 23.14
N LYS A 68 9.49 -15.44 21.94
CA LYS A 68 10.35 -16.61 21.66
C LYS A 68 11.77 -16.46 22.22
N ASN A 69 12.29 -15.24 22.35
CA ASN A 69 13.63 -14.98 22.89
C ASN A 69 13.68 -14.98 24.43
N ARG A 70 12.56 -15.28 25.11
CA ARG A 70 12.47 -15.36 26.57
C ARG A 70 12.28 -16.79 27.10
N ARG A 71 12.33 -17.80 26.23
CA ARG A 71 12.38 -19.22 26.61
C ARG A 71 13.75 -19.80 26.32
#